data_AF-A0A9D5HUD7-F1
#
_entry.id   AF-A0A9D5HUD7-F1
#
_cell.length_a   1.000
_cell.length_b   1.000
_cell.length_c   1.000
_cell.angle_alpha   90.00
_cell.angle_beta   90.00
_cell.angle_gamma   90.00
#
_symmetry.space_group_name_H-M   'P 1'
#
loop_
_entity.id
_entity.type
_entity.pdbx_description
1 polymer ?
#
loop_
_entity_poly.entity_id
_entity_poly.type
_entity_poly.pdbx_seq_one_letter_code
_entity_poly.pdbx_strand_id
1 'polypeptide(L)'
;MESIAKLLSLITFAAALIVIVSAKKSGDVKELQIGVKYKPESCDIQAHKGDRIKVHYRGTLTDGKVFDSSFERGDPIEFELGSGQVIKGWDQGLLGMCVGEKRKLKIPSKLGYGDQGSPPTIPGGATLIFETELVAVNGKTKAGEEATDSNSDL
;
A
#
# COMPACT_ATOMS: atom_id res chain seq x y z
N MET A 1 -73.07 22.02 -18.63
CA MET A 1 -72.43 23.08 -19.43
C MET A 1 -71.39 23.73 -18.54
N GLU A 2 -70.28 23.03 -18.32
CA GLU A 2 -69.05 23.07 -19.13
C GLU A 2 -68.10 24.19 -18.66
N SER A 3 -66.86 23.81 -18.35
CA SER A 3 -65.75 24.63 -17.81
C SER A 3 -65.90 24.96 -16.34
N ILE A 4 -65.21 24.32 -15.39
CA ILE A 4 -63.81 24.62 -15.02
C ILE A 4 -63.10 23.33 -14.53
N ALA A 5 -63.35 22.22 -15.22
CA ALA A 5 -62.62 20.96 -15.06
C ALA A 5 -61.15 21.02 -15.60
N LYS A 6 -60.43 22.15 -15.46
CA LYS A 6 -59.07 22.32 -16.03
C LYS A 6 -58.08 23.10 -15.16
N LEU A 7 -58.25 23.15 -13.84
CA LEU A 7 -57.20 23.70 -12.96
C LEU A 7 -56.81 22.76 -11.82
N LEU A 8 -56.84 21.47 -12.13
CA LEU A 8 -56.29 20.36 -11.35
C LEU A 8 -55.26 19.63 -12.22
N SER A 9 -54.18 20.29 -12.64
CA SER A 9 -53.02 19.58 -13.21
C SER A 9 -51.78 20.49 -13.30
N LEU A 10 -51.32 21.03 -12.17
CA LEU A 10 -49.96 21.56 -12.10
C LEU A 10 -49.36 21.42 -10.69
N ILE A 11 -49.53 20.24 -10.11
CA ILE A 11 -48.69 19.79 -9.00
C ILE A 11 -48.05 18.49 -9.46
N THR A 12 -46.90 18.55 -10.14
CA THR A 12 -45.99 17.39 -10.18
C THR A 12 -44.57 17.84 -10.51
N PHE A 13 -43.69 17.61 -9.55
CA PHE A 13 -42.28 17.28 -9.74
C PHE A 13 -41.31 18.40 -10.15
N ALA A 14 -41.17 19.38 -9.26
CA ALA A 14 -39.82 19.84 -8.93
C ALA A 14 -39.20 18.80 -7.98
N ALA A 15 -38.87 17.61 -8.49
CA ALA A 15 -37.94 16.75 -7.80
C ALA A 15 -36.61 17.49 -7.83
N ALA A 16 -36.25 18.08 -6.69
CA ALA A 16 -34.87 18.40 -6.40
C ALA A 16 -34.08 17.11 -6.67
N LEU A 17 -33.37 17.10 -7.80
CA LEU A 17 -32.34 16.11 -8.08
C LEU A 17 -31.21 16.43 -7.09
N ILE A 18 -31.43 16.13 -5.82
CA ILE A 18 -30.36 16.00 -4.85
C ILE A 18 -29.64 14.74 -5.32
N VAL A 19 -28.73 14.93 -6.26
CA VAL A 19 -27.71 13.94 -6.56
C VAL A 19 -26.90 13.87 -5.28
N ILE A 20 -27.30 12.97 -4.38
CA ILE A 20 -26.48 12.58 -3.25
C ILE A 20 -25.30 11.88 -3.89
N VAL A 21 -24.28 12.65 -4.26
CA VAL A 21 -22.94 12.12 -4.49
C VAL A 21 -22.51 11.61 -3.14
N SER A 22 -22.80 10.35 -2.86
CA SER A 22 -22.13 9.64 -1.78
C SER A 22 -20.65 9.64 -2.12
N ALA A 23 -19.92 10.60 -1.56
CA ALA A 23 -18.47 10.60 -1.54
C ALA A 23 -18.06 9.33 -0.79
N LYS A 24 -17.86 8.25 -1.55
CA LYS A 24 -17.31 7.00 -1.05
C LYS A 24 -15.99 7.36 -0.36
N LYS A 25 -15.90 7.12 0.95
CA LYS A 25 -14.70 7.38 1.74
C LYS A 25 -13.53 6.70 1.04
N SER A 26 -12.74 7.50 0.32
CA SER A 26 -11.72 7.04 -0.65
C SER A 26 -10.55 6.31 0.03
N GLY A 27 -10.52 6.32 1.37
CA GLY A 27 -9.50 5.70 2.19
C GLY A 27 -9.49 4.18 2.12
N ASP A 28 -10.64 3.51 2.20
CA ASP A 28 -10.65 2.07 2.45
C ASP A 28 -10.65 1.22 1.17
N VAL A 29 -9.89 0.13 1.21
CA VAL A 29 -9.84 -0.87 0.12
C VAL A 29 -10.20 -2.24 0.64
N LYS A 30 -10.70 -3.11 -0.24
CA LYS A 30 -11.05 -4.50 0.09
C LYS A 30 -9.94 -5.49 -0.24
N GLU A 31 -9.13 -5.17 -1.23
CA GLU A 31 -8.02 -5.99 -1.71
C GLU A 31 -6.73 -5.19 -1.72
N LEU A 32 -5.60 -5.89 -1.71
CA LEU A 32 -4.29 -5.28 -1.86
C LEU A 32 -4.20 -4.54 -3.20
N GLN A 33 -3.78 -3.29 -3.16
CA GLN A 33 -3.46 -2.52 -4.36
C GLN A 33 -1.95 -2.23 -4.38
N ILE A 34 -1.32 -2.52 -5.52
CA ILE A 34 0.11 -2.34 -5.73
C ILE A 34 0.29 -1.31 -6.85
N GLY A 35 0.87 -0.17 -6.52
CA GLY A 35 1.25 0.84 -7.51
C GLY A 35 2.77 0.96 -7.60
N VAL A 36 3.36 0.69 -8.77
CA VAL A 36 4.78 0.95 -9.00
C VAL A 36 5.00 2.46 -9.14
N LYS A 37 5.90 3.02 -8.33
CA LYS A 37 6.23 4.46 -8.30
C LYS A 37 7.50 4.78 -9.07
N TYR A 38 8.45 3.86 -9.04
CA TYR A 38 9.67 3.92 -9.81
C TYR A 38 10.12 2.50 -10.07
N LYS A 39 10.58 2.21 -11.28
CA LYS A 39 11.19 0.94 -11.65
C LYS A 39 12.57 1.22 -12.26
N PRO A 40 13.63 0.54 -11.81
CA PRO A 40 14.94 0.66 -12.44
C PRO A 40 14.89 0.18 -13.91
N GLU A 41 15.82 0.67 -14.73
CA GLU A 41 15.92 0.31 -16.15
C GLU A 41 16.21 -1.19 -16.34
N SER A 42 17.13 -1.74 -15.54
CA SER A 42 17.39 -3.16 -15.45
C SER A 42 16.83 -3.76 -14.16
N CYS A 43 16.51 -5.05 -14.21
CA CYS A 43 15.97 -5.82 -13.08
C CYS A 43 16.84 -7.04 -12.82
N ASP A 44 18.15 -6.81 -12.69
CA ASP A 44 19.14 -7.90 -12.61
C ASP A 44 19.05 -8.66 -11.28
N ILE A 45 18.62 -7.95 -10.22
CA ILE A 45 18.36 -8.52 -8.90
C ILE A 45 16.87 -8.32 -8.58
N GLN A 46 16.13 -9.43 -8.55
CA GLN A 46 14.69 -9.45 -8.31
C GLN A 46 14.35 -10.26 -7.05
N ALA A 47 13.43 -9.75 -6.24
CA ALA A 47 12.98 -10.40 -5.01
C ALA A 47 11.97 -11.52 -5.28
N HIS A 48 12.25 -12.69 -4.73
CA HIS A 48 11.43 -13.89 -4.77
C HIS A 48 11.08 -14.37 -3.36
N LYS A 49 10.10 -15.28 -3.29
CA LYS A 49 9.73 -15.92 -2.02
C LYS A 49 10.94 -16.68 -1.44
N GLY A 50 11.21 -16.48 -0.16
CA GLY A 50 12.33 -17.07 0.56
C GLY A 50 13.60 -16.22 0.56
N ASP A 51 13.67 -15.16 -0.25
CA ASP A 51 14.80 -14.25 -0.21
C ASP A 51 14.80 -13.42 1.07
N ARG A 52 16.00 -13.14 1.61
CA ARG A 52 16.22 -12.13 2.64
C ARG A 52 16.26 -10.76 1.96
N ILE A 53 15.29 -9.90 2.22
CA ILE A 53 15.21 -8.58 1.58
C ILE A 53 15.36 -7.45 2.59
N LYS A 54 15.97 -6.34 2.14
CA LYS A 54 16.02 -5.08 2.89
C LYS A 54 15.12 -4.05 2.23
N VAL A 55 14.22 -3.43 2.99
CA VAL A 55 13.23 -2.49 2.47
C VAL A 55 13.21 -1.22 3.29
N HIS A 56 13.32 -0.07 2.63
CA HIS A 56 12.92 1.20 3.22
C HIS A 56 11.42 1.42 3.02
N TYR A 57 10.76 2.04 3.99
CA TYR A 57 9.35 2.33 3.95
C TYR A 57 8.94 3.58 4.74
N ARG A 58 7.78 4.12 4.35
CA ARG A 58 6.96 5.05 5.15
C ARG A 58 5.53 4.53 5.19
N GLY A 59 5.01 4.30 6.41
CA GLY A 59 3.65 3.83 6.66
C GLY A 59 2.74 4.96 7.13
N THR A 60 1.61 5.13 6.46
CA THR A 60 0.58 6.13 6.80
C THR A 60 -0.83 5.53 6.87
N LEU A 61 -1.67 6.13 7.69
CA LEU A 61 -3.11 5.92 7.67
C LEU A 61 -3.75 6.69 6.50
N THR A 62 -5.02 6.41 6.22
CA THR A 62 -5.75 7.03 5.09
C THR A 62 -6.02 8.52 5.26
N ASP A 63 -5.89 9.05 6.48
CA ASP A 63 -5.90 10.48 6.80
C ASP A 63 -4.53 11.15 6.62
N GLY A 64 -3.50 10.39 6.21
CA GLY A 64 -2.14 10.87 6.02
C GLY A 64 -1.24 10.82 7.26
N LYS A 65 -1.78 10.45 8.44
CA LYS A 65 -0.97 10.32 9.66
C LYS A 65 0.07 9.22 9.49
N VAL A 66 1.33 9.57 9.66
CA VAL A 66 2.44 8.63 9.69
C VAL A 66 2.40 7.87 11.01
N PHE A 67 2.48 6.54 10.95
CA PHE A 67 2.59 5.70 12.13
C PHE A 67 3.98 5.08 12.28
N ASP A 68 4.72 4.92 11.19
CA ASP A 68 6.08 4.38 11.20
C ASP A 68 6.85 4.76 9.91
N SER A 69 8.17 4.88 10.00
CA SER A 69 9.05 5.26 8.89
C SER A 69 10.48 4.79 9.13
N SER A 70 11.02 3.94 8.25
CA SER A 70 12.44 3.58 8.30
C SER A 70 13.36 4.72 7.85
N PHE A 71 12.88 5.58 6.95
CA PHE A 71 13.67 6.70 6.42
C PHE A 71 14.09 7.67 7.52
N GLU A 72 13.25 7.86 8.54
CA GLU A 72 13.54 8.73 9.67
C GLU A 72 14.60 8.14 10.61
N ARG A 73 14.73 6.80 10.63
CA ARG A 73 15.76 6.08 11.39
C ARG A 73 17.06 5.87 10.60
N GLY A 74 17.01 6.00 9.28
CA GLY A 74 18.13 5.70 8.39
C GLY A 74 18.46 4.20 8.24
N ASP A 75 17.64 3.31 8.79
CA ASP A 75 17.89 1.86 8.81
C ASP A 75 16.72 1.09 8.14
N PRO A 76 16.92 0.44 6.98
CA PRO A 76 15.91 -0.42 6.35
C PRO A 76 15.54 -1.60 7.24
N ILE A 77 14.29 -2.09 7.12
CA ILE A 77 13.92 -3.35 7.76
C ILE A 77 14.38 -4.54 6.91
N GLU A 78 14.89 -5.58 7.56
CA GLU A 78 15.30 -6.84 6.92
C GLU A 78 14.41 -8.01 7.38
N PHE A 79 13.93 -8.81 6.44
CA PHE A 79 13.08 -9.98 6.72
C PHE A 79 13.10 -10.95 5.53
N GLU A 80 12.57 -12.16 5.75
CA GLU A 80 12.41 -13.18 4.71
C GLU A 80 11.07 -13.00 3.98
N LEU A 81 11.12 -12.81 2.67
CA LEU A 81 9.94 -12.49 1.88
C LEU A 81 9.01 -13.69 1.72
N GLY A 82 7.74 -13.53 2.09
CA GLY A 82 6.71 -14.54 1.88
C GLY A 82 6.75 -15.68 2.89
N SER A 83 7.44 -15.49 4.03
CA SER A 83 7.54 -16.46 5.12
C SER A 83 6.59 -16.17 6.28
N GLY A 84 5.79 -15.10 6.22
CA GLY A 84 4.92 -14.66 7.32
C GLY A 84 5.63 -13.90 8.45
N GLN A 85 6.86 -13.41 8.23
CA GLN A 85 7.59 -12.57 9.21
C GLN A 85 7.03 -11.14 9.32
N VAL A 86 6.32 -10.69 8.28
CA VAL A 86 5.66 -9.37 8.21
C VAL A 86 4.18 -9.52 7.88
N ILE A 87 3.45 -8.41 7.84
CA ILE A 87 2.03 -8.42 7.46
C ILE A 87 1.83 -9.01 6.05
N LYS A 88 0.73 -9.74 5.84
CA LYS A 88 0.45 -10.45 4.57
C LYS A 88 0.49 -9.55 3.34
N GLY A 89 0.10 -8.28 3.48
CA GLY A 89 0.14 -7.31 2.39
C GLY A 89 1.57 -6.98 1.92
N TRP A 90 2.57 -7.08 2.79
CA TRP A 90 3.98 -6.95 2.41
C TRP A 90 4.50 -8.23 1.75
N ASP A 91 4.22 -9.38 2.35
CA ASP A 91 4.57 -10.69 1.79
C ASP A 91 4.06 -10.88 0.35
N GLN A 92 2.89 -10.31 0.03
CA GLN A 92 2.32 -10.33 -1.32
C GLN A 92 2.80 -9.14 -2.16
N GLY A 93 2.82 -7.94 -1.59
CA GLY A 93 3.01 -6.68 -2.32
C GLY A 93 4.44 -6.43 -2.80
N LEU A 94 5.42 -7.10 -2.20
CA LEU A 94 6.85 -6.89 -2.49
C LEU A 94 7.44 -7.98 -3.40
N LEU A 95 6.68 -9.05 -3.70
CA LEU A 95 7.12 -10.08 -4.64
C LEU A 95 7.43 -9.48 -6.02
N GLY A 96 8.53 -9.94 -6.60
CA GLY A 96 8.98 -9.55 -7.93
C GLY A 96 9.49 -8.12 -8.04
N MET A 97 9.72 -7.41 -6.92
CA MET A 97 10.40 -6.11 -6.97
C MET A 97 11.84 -6.25 -7.44
N CYS A 98 12.29 -5.32 -8.27
CA CYS A 98 13.70 -5.16 -8.60
C CYS A 98 14.41 -4.34 -7.51
N VAL A 99 15.68 -4.60 -7.22
CA VAL A 99 16.45 -3.74 -6.31
C VAL A 99 16.47 -2.29 -6.84
N GLY A 100 16.13 -1.34 -5.98
CA GLY A 100 15.92 0.06 -6.31
C GLY A 100 14.49 0.42 -6.75
N GLU A 101 13.61 -0.57 -6.98
CA GLU A 101 12.20 -0.33 -7.29
C GLU A 101 11.48 0.31 -6.09
N LYS A 102 10.57 1.24 -6.37
CA LYS A 102 9.70 1.86 -5.37
C LYS A 102 8.25 1.53 -5.63
N ARG A 103 7.51 1.13 -4.60
CA ARG A 103 6.08 0.81 -4.69
C ARG A 103 5.27 1.62 -3.69
N LYS A 104 4.00 1.82 -4.01
CA LYS A 104 2.96 2.25 -3.09
C LYS A 104 1.98 1.11 -2.90
N LEU A 105 1.93 0.57 -1.68
CA LEU A 105 1.00 -0.49 -1.31
C LEU A 105 -0.16 0.13 -0.55
N LYS A 106 -1.40 -0.21 -0.95
CA LYS A 106 -2.60 0.09 -0.17
C LYS A 106 -3.18 -1.22 0.33
N ILE A 107 -3.08 -1.44 1.63
CA ILE A 107 -3.26 -2.75 2.27
C ILE A 107 -4.56 -2.71 3.08
N PRO A 108 -5.57 -3.55 2.74
CA PRO A 108 -6.78 -3.66 3.54
C PRO A 108 -6.45 -4.25 4.92
N SER A 109 -7.25 -3.93 5.94
CA SER A 109 -7.02 -4.39 7.32
C SER A 109 -6.79 -5.89 7.44
N LYS A 110 -7.54 -6.72 6.70
CA LYS A 110 -7.42 -8.19 6.66
C LYS A 110 -6.03 -8.71 6.23
N LEU A 111 -5.25 -7.87 5.52
CA LEU A 111 -3.87 -8.15 5.11
C LEU A 111 -2.83 -7.32 5.89
N GLY A 112 -3.29 -6.49 6.82
CA GLY A 112 -2.50 -5.73 7.79
C GLY A 112 -2.75 -6.23 9.21
N TYR A 113 -3.26 -5.35 10.08
CA TYR A 113 -3.48 -5.63 11.52
C TYR A 113 -4.91 -6.06 11.89
N GLY A 114 -5.76 -6.34 10.90
CA GLY A 114 -7.13 -6.82 11.11
C GLY A 114 -8.01 -5.88 11.93
N ASP A 115 -9.04 -6.45 12.56
CA ASP A 115 -10.02 -5.70 13.37
C ASP A 115 -9.47 -5.25 14.73
N GLN A 116 -8.37 -5.85 15.18
CA GLN A 116 -7.70 -5.48 16.43
C GLN A 116 -6.80 -4.25 16.27
N GLY A 117 -6.23 -4.06 15.06
CA GLY A 117 -5.27 -3.00 14.81
C GLY A 117 -3.95 -3.25 15.55
N SER A 118 -3.19 -2.18 15.75
CA SER A 118 -1.99 -2.15 16.60
C SER A 118 -2.03 -0.89 17.46
N PRO A 119 -2.78 -0.92 18.58
CA PRO A 119 -2.93 0.24 19.45
C PRO A 119 -1.58 0.71 20.03
N PRO A 120 -1.41 2.02 20.31
CA PRO A 120 -2.42 3.09 20.16
C PRO A 120 -2.41 3.76 18.77
N THR A 121 -1.48 3.39 17.88
CA THR A 121 -1.22 4.13 16.62
C THR A 121 -2.07 3.68 15.45
N ILE A 122 -2.34 2.37 15.33
CA ILE A 122 -3.10 1.79 14.23
C ILE A 122 -4.45 1.31 14.77
N PRO A 123 -5.58 1.96 14.43
CA PRO A 123 -6.88 1.50 14.87
C PRO A 123 -7.28 0.18 14.19
N GLY A 124 -8.20 -0.54 14.83
CA GLY A 124 -8.84 -1.72 14.25
C GLY A 124 -9.54 -1.40 12.92
N GLY A 125 -9.44 -2.32 11.96
CA GLY A 125 -10.08 -2.17 10.64
C GLY A 125 -9.38 -1.16 9.72
N ALA A 126 -8.22 -0.61 10.11
CA ALA A 126 -7.51 0.39 9.32
C ALA A 126 -6.99 -0.17 7.98
N THR A 127 -7.23 0.58 6.91
CA THR A 127 -6.44 0.47 5.68
C THR A 127 -5.10 1.17 5.86
N LEU A 128 -4.02 0.51 5.47
CA LEU A 128 -2.66 1.04 5.56
C LEU A 128 -2.15 1.47 4.19
N ILE A 129 -1.37 2.53 4.15
CA ILE A 129 -0.67 2.99 2.96
C ILE A 129 0.82 2.91 3.25
N PHE A 130 1.56 2.18 2.42
CA PHE A 130 3.01 2.11 2.49
C PHE A 130 3.62 2.63 1.21
N GLU A 131 4.65 3.46 1.33
CA GLU A 131 5.58 3.76 0.24
C GLU A 131 6.88 3.04 0.56
N THR A 132 7.31 2.12 -0.31
CA THR A 132 8.42 1.20 -0.09
C THR A 132 9.49 1.36 -1.17
N GLU A 133 10.72 1.01 -0.81
CA GLU A 133 11.89 0.95 -1.69
C GLU A 133 12.68 -0.32 -1.36
N LEU A 134 12.88 -1.19 -2.36
CA LEU A 134 13.68 -2.39 -2.18
C LEU A 134 15.16 -2.03 -2.25
N VAL A 135 15.88 -2.23 -1.16
CA VAL A 135 17.29 -1.82 -1.00
C VAL A 135 18.24 -2.96 -1.38
N ALA A 136 17.91 -4.19 -0.96
CA ALA A 136 18.76 -5.35 -1.20
C ALA A 136 17.95 -6.66 -1.26
N VAL A 137 18.52 -7.66 -1.95
CA VAL A 137 18.06 -9.06 -1.95
C VAL A 137 19.27 -9.95 -1.70
N ASN A 138 19.21 -10.78 -0.65
CA ASN A 138 20.29 -11.67 -0.22
C ASN A 138 21.65 -10.95 -0.13
N GLY A 139 21.65 -9.73 0.44
CA GLY A 139 22.85 -8.89 0.58
C GLY A 139 23.28 -8.13 -0.69
N LYS A 140 22.72 -8.44 -1.86
CA LYS A 140 23.06 -7.76 -3.12
C LYS A 140 22.30 -6.45 -3.28
N THR A 141 22.99 -5.38 -3.68
CA THR A 141 22.43 -4.03 -3.88
C THR A 141 22.63 -3.56 -5.32
N LYS A 142 21.92 -2.49 -5.74
CA LYS A 142 22.05 -1.90 -7.09
C LYS A 142 23.49 -1.46 -7.43
N ALA A 143 24.29 -1.11 -6.42
CA ALA A 143 25.65 -0.63 -6.59
C ALA A 143 26.72 -1.70 -6.29
N GLY A 144 26.32 -2.92 -5.90
CA GLY A 144 27.20 -3.84 -5.19
C GLY A 144 27.19 -5.25 -5.74
N GLU A 145 27.80 -5.42 -6.91
CA GLU A 145 28.55 -6.64 -7.27
C GLU A 145 30.07 -6.37 -7.19
N GLU A 146 30.49 -5.36 -6.40
CA GLU A 146 31.91 -5.05 -6.10
C GLU A 146 32.32 -5.33 -4.64
N ALA A 147 31.45 -5.96 -3.83
CA ALA A 147 31.82 -6.43 -2.50
C ALA A 147 31.79 -7.97 -2.43
N THR A 148 32.36 -8.64 -3.42
CA THR A 148 32.73 -10.06 -3.31
C THR A 148 33.96 -10.17 -2.42
N ASP A 149 33.69 -10.34 -1.13
CA ASP A 149 34.38 -11.24 -0.21
C ASP A 149 35.87 -11.51 -0.49
N SER A 150 36.72 -10.52 -0.22
CA SER A 150 38.15 -10.74 0.01
C SER A 150 38.35 -11.29 1.42
N ASN A 151 38.07 -12.59 1.63
CA ASN A 151 38.74 -13.45 2.62
C ASN A 151 38.17 -14.88 2.60
N SER A 152 38.45 -15.62 1.53
CA SER A 152 38.57 -17.08 1.65
C SER A 152 39.52 -17.63 0.58
N ASP A 153 40.80 -17.28 0.71
CA ASP A 153 41.88 -18.12 0.18
C ASP A 153 43.17 -17.86 1.00
N LEU A 154 43.70 -18.97 1.52
CA LEU A 154 44.95 -19.21 2.29
C LEU A 154 44.90 -19.06 3.83
#